data_AF-A0A662RV85-F1
#
_entry.id   AF-A0A662RV85-F1
#
_cell.length_a   1.000
_cell.length_b   1.000
_cell.length_c   1.000
_cell.angle_alpha   90.00
_cell.angle_beta   90.00
_cell.angle_gamma   90.00
#
_symmetry.space_group_name_H-M   'P 1'
#
loop_
_entity.id
_entity.type
_entity.pdbx_description
1 polymer ?
#
loop_
_entity_poly.entity_id
_entity_poly.type
_entity_poly.pdbx_seq_one_letter_code
_entity_poly.pdbx_strand_id
1 'polypeptide(L)'
;MRIRKLYGVGVGPGDPELLTLRAYKVLKEVEIIVAPRSGAGRRSLALLAVKKVLDERERKPIVVEPLFPMTKDENELRMHWE
;
A
#
# COMPACT_ATOMS: atom_id res chain seq x y z
N MET A 1 -11.10 -13.25 10.01
CA MET A 1 -9.63 -13.15 10.07
C MET A 1 -9.23 -12.42 11.34
N ARG A 2 -8.14 -12.82 12.01
CA ARG A 2 -7.62 -12.12 13.19
C ARG A 2 -6.30 -11.45 12.83
N ILE A 3 -6.28 -10.12 12.75
CA ILE A 3 -5.06 -9.35 12.46
C ILE A 3 -4.19 -9.35 13.73
N ARG A 4 -2.93 -9.79 13.62
CA ARG A 4 -2.01 -9.91 14.77
C ARG A 4 -0.79 -8.98 14.70
N LYS A 5 -0.39 -8.57 13.50
CA LYS A 5 0.80 -7.74 13.27
C LYS A 5 0.55 -6.76 12.13
N LEU A 6 1.03 -5.53 12.32
CA LEU A 6 1.05 -4.47 11.32
C LEU A 6 2.51 -4.15 11.00
N TYR A 7 2.84 -4.00 9.72
CA TYR A 7 4.16 -3.61 9.25
C TYR A 7 4.07 -2.25 8.54
N GLY A 8 4.86 -1.27 8.98
CA GLY A 8 5.17 -0.10 8.18
C GLY A 8 6.32 -0.44 7.24
N VAL A 9 6.04 -0.55 5.93
CA VAL A 9 7.03 -0.97 4.94
C VAL A 9 7.35 0.20 4.00
N GLY A 10 8.57 0.73 4.08
CA GLY A 10 9.08 1.67 3.09
C GLY A 10 9.36 0.96 1.76
N VAL A 11 8.85 1.51 0.66
CA VAL A 11 8.95 0.92 -0.69
C VAL A 11 10.00 1.57 -1.59
N GLY A 12 10.80 2.49 -1.02
CA GLY A 12 11.77 3.28 -1.79
C GLY A 12 11.09 4.40 -2.60
N PRO A 13 11.86 5.08 -3.49
CA PRO A 13 11.39 6.24 -4.24
C PRO A 13 10.59 5.90 -5.51
N GLY A 14 10.49 4.62 -5.89
CA GLY A 14 9.69 4.16 -7.02
C GLY A 14 10.31 3.02 -7.82
N ASP A 15 11.65 2.96 -7.89
CA ASP A 15 12.34 1.84 -8.54
C ASP A 15 12.31 0.58 -7.64
N PRO A 16 11.75 -0.55 -8.12
CA PRO A 16 11.71 -1.80 -7.36
C PRO A 16 13.07 -2.32 -6.89
N GLU A 17 14.16 -2.00 -7.60
CA GLU A 17 15.52 -2.43 -7.22
C GLU A 17 16.02 -1.74 -5.94
N LEU A 18 15.40 -0.63 -5.55
CA LEU A 18 15.72 0.11 -4.34
C LEU A 18 14.96 -0.40 -3.10
N LEU A 19 14.21 -1.50 -3.22
CA LEU A 19 13.60 -2.16 -2.08
C LEU A 19 14.67 -2.79 -1.18
N THR A 20 14.53 -2.60 0.13
CA THR A 20 15.34 -3.37 1.07
C THR A 20 14.95 -4.85 1.01
N LEU A 21 15.91 -5.75 1.29
CA LEU A 21 15.64 -7.19 1.36
C LEU A 21 14.54 -7.53 2.37
N ARG A 22 14.42 -6.77 3.46
CA ARG A 22 13.36 -6.97 4.46
C ARG A 22 11.99 -6.56 3.92
N ALA A 23 11.89 -5.44 3.21
CA ALA A 23 10.64 -5.01 2.58
C ALA A 23 10.17 -6.05 1.55
N TYR A 24 11.07 -6.51 0.68
CA TYR A 24 10.79 -7.54 -0.32
C TYR A 24 10.22 -8.82 0.31
N LYS A 25 10.86 -9.35 1.37
CA LYS A 25 10.40 -10.54 2.09
C LYS A 25 9.00 -10.34 2.69
N VAL A 26 8.76 -9.22 3.38
CA VAL A 26 7.45 -8.92 3.98
C VAL A 26 6.37 -8.84 2.89
N LEU A 27 6.62 -8.13 1.78
CA LEU A 27 5.67 -7.98 0.68
C LEU A 27 5.28 -9.33 0.02
N LYS A 28 6.19 -10.31 0.03
CA LYS A 28 5.90 -11.67 -0.47
C LYS A 28 5.00 -12.48 0.46
N GLU A 29 5.04 -12.23 1.76
CA GLU A 29 4.39 -13.09 2.76
C GLU A 29 3.03 -12.56 3.24
N VAL A 30 2.85 -11.23 3.31
CA VAL A 30 1.64 -10.65 3.91
C VAL A 30 0.36 -11.01 3.16
N GLU A 31 -0.70 -11.26 3.91
CA GLU A 31 -2.02 -11.57 3.36
C GLU A 31 -2.78 -10.32 2.89
N ILE A 32 -2.49 -9.17 3.50
CA ILE A 32 -3.18 -7.90 3.25
C ILE A 32 -2.15 -6.80 3.03
N ILE A 33 -2.36 -5.98 2.01
CA ILE A 33 -1.61 -4.75 1.73
C ILE A 33 -2.56 -3.58 1.77
N VAL A 34 -2.25 -2.57 2.57
CA VAL A 34 -2.96 -1.30 2.61
C VAL A 34 -2.08 -0.24 1.96
N ALA A 35 -2.55 0.34 0.85
CA ALA A 35 -1.80 1.31 0.06
C ALA A 35 -2.70 2.50 -0.31
N PRO A 36 -2.70 3.59 0.47
CA PRO A 36 -3.57 4.74 0.23
C PRO A 36 -3.37 5.36 -1.15
N ARG A 37 -4.45 5.93 -1.69
CA ARG A 37 -4.46 6.66 -2.96
C ARG A 37 -4.99 8.07 -2.76
N SER A 38 -4.45 9.02 -3.52
CA SER A 38 -4.79 10.45 -3.39
C SER A 38 -6.06 10.89 -4.11
N GLY A 39 -6.68 10.01 -4.92
CA GLY A 39 -7.85 10.38 -5.72
C GLY A 39 -8.66 9.18 -6.21
N ALA A 40 -9.96 9.39 -6.42
CA ALA A 40 -10.95 8.35 -6.76
C ALA A 40 -10.69 7.60 -8.08
N GLY A 41 -9.80 8.10 -8.94
CA GLY A 41 -9.36 7.41 -10.17
C GLY A 41 -7.85 7.11 -10.24
N ARG A 42 -7.08 7.39 -9.17
CA ARG A 42 -5.63 7.16 -9.15
C ARG A 42 -5.31 5.88 -8.40
N ARG A 43 -4.30 5.14 -8.87
CA ARG A 43 -3.70 4.04 -8.10
C ARG A 43 -2.68 4.57 -7.12
N SER A 44 -2.40 3.81 -6.07
CA SER A 44 -1.31 4.16 -5.15
C SER A 44 0.05 4.05 -5.84
N LEU A 45 0.87 5.12 -5.80
CA LEU A 45 2.23 5.10 -6.33
C LEU A 45 3.10 4.06 -5.61
N ALA A 46 2.91 3.92 -4.29
CA ALA A 46 3.61 2.92 -3.50
C ALA A 46 3.25 1.49 -3.94
N LEU A 47 1.97 1.25 -4.26
CA LEU A 47 1.52 -0.04 -4.79
C LEU A 47 2.11 -0.32 -6.18
N LEU A 48 2.20 0.69 -7.04
CA LEU A 48 2.82 0.58 -8.35
C LEU A 48 4.30 0.20 -8.24
N ALA A 49 5.04 0.82 -7.31
CA ALA A 49 6.46 0.55 -7.07
C ALA A 49 6.71 -0.93 -6.70
N VAL A 50 5.80 -1.57 -5.97
CA VAL A 50 5.95 -2.97 -5.55
C VAL A 50 5.24 -3.97 -6.47
N LYS A 51 4.60 -3.52 -7.55
CA LYS A 51 3.76 -4.37 -8.41
C LYS A 51 4.50 -5.62 -8.89
N LYS A 52 5.75 -5.47 -9.35
CA LYS A 52 6.57 -6.61 -9.84
C LYS A 52 6.73 -7.70 -8.75
N VAL A 53 7.01 -7.30 -7.52
CA VAL A 53 7.16 -8.22 -6.38
C VAL A 53 5.85 -8.95 -6.07
N LEU A 54 4.71 -8.26 -6.19
CA LEU A 54 3.39 -8.87 -6.01
C LEU A 54 3.00 -9.77 -7.19
N ASP A 55 3.56 -9.52 -8.37
CA ASP A 55 3.39 -10.34 -9.58
C ASP A 55 4.17 -11.67 -9.52
N GLU A 56 5.24 -11.74 -8.74
CA GLU A 56 5.98 -12.98 -8.47
C GLU A 56 5.27 -13.93 -7.49
N ARG A 57 4.19 -13.50 -6.83
CA ARG A 57 3.48 -14.32 -5.84
C ARG A 57 2.52 -15.30 -6.51
N GLU A 58 2.58 -16.57 -6.10
CA GLU A 58 1.58 -17.58 -6.47
C GLU A 58 0.17 -17.18 -6.00
N ARG A 59 0.06 -16.72 -4.74
CA ARG A 59 -1.18 -16.21 -4.16
C ARG A 59 -1.12 -14.69 -3.98
N LYS A 60 -2.04 -13.99 -4.64
CA LYS A 60 -2.20 -12.54 -4.52
C LYS A 60 -2.68 -12.15 -3.11
N PRO A 61 -2.16 -11.05 -2.53
CA PRO A 61 -2.70 -10.50 -1.29
C PRO A 61 -4.03 -9.80 -1.56
N ILE A 62 -4.80 -9.60 -0.48
CA ILE A 62 -5.90 -8.65 -0.48
C ILE A 62 -5.30 -7.25 -0.50
N VAL A 63 -5.67 -6.43 -1.48
CA VAL A 63 -5.20 -5.05 -1.59
C VAL A 63 -6.32 -4.09 -1.23
N VAL A 64 -6.06 -3.20 -0.29
CA VAL A 64 -6.97 -2.16 0.15
C VAL A 64 -6.35 -0.80 -0.18
N GLU A 65 -6.98 -0.03 -1.07
CA GLU A 65 -6.54 1.30 -1.48
C GLU A 65 -7.51 2.39 -0.98
N PRO A 66 -7.49 2.73 0.32
CA PRO A 66 -8.39 3.74 0.85
C PRO A 66 -8.08 5.11 0.23
N LEU A 67 -9.12 5.91 0.01
CA LEU A 67 -9.01 7.26 -0.53
C LEU A 67 -8.59 8.22 0.59
N PHE A 68 -7.46 8.88 0.40
CA PHE A 68 -6.95 9.93 1.29
C PHE A 68 -6.84 11.21 0.46
N PRO A 69 -7.82 12.13 0.55
CA PRO A 69 -7.78 13.37 -0.22
C PRO A 69 -6.56 14.21 0.20
N MET A 70 -5.88 14.79 -0.78
CA MET A 70 -4.69 15.64 -0.55
C MET A 70 -5.10 17.07 -0.16
N THR A 71 -5.85 17.17 0.92
CA THR A 71 -6.41 18.41 1.44
C THR A 71 -5.91 18.66 2.86
N LYS A 72 -5.93 19.93 3.28
CA LYS A 72 -5.70 20.33 4.67
C LYS A 72 -7.01 20.72 5.38
N ASP A 73 -8.14 20.70 4.66
CA ASP A 73 -9.45 20.99 5.24
C ASP A 73 -9.92 19.83 6.11
N GLU A 74 -10.03 20.07 7.42
CA GLU A 74 -10.44 19.05 8.39
C GLU A 74 -11.86 18.51 8.14
N ASN A 75 -12.77 19.33 7.60
CA ASN A 75 -14.14 18.88 7.31
C ASN A 75 -14.15 17.90 6.15
N GLU A 76 -13.39 18.20 5.09
CA GLU A 76 -13.23 17.31 3.94
C GLU A 76 -12.55 16.00 4.36
N LEU A 77 -11.52 16.05 5.22
CA LEU A 77 -10.87 14.86 5.76
C LEU A 77 -11.84 13.97 6.55
N ARG A 78 -12.65 14.56 7.44
CA ARG A 78 -13.63 13.80 8.25
C ARG A 78 -14.66 13.08 7.38
N MET A 79 -15.19 13.75 6.35
CA MET A 79 -16.16 13.14 5.42
C MET A 79 -15.63 11.90 4.68
N HIS A 80 -14.31 11.79 4.53
CA HIS A 80 -13.66 10.68 3.83
C HIS A 80 -13.10 9.59 4.76
N TRP A 81 -13.05 9.85 6.07
CA TRP A 81 -12.46 8.94 7.07
C TRP A 81 -13.50 8.23 7.96
N GLU A 82 -14.74 8.71 7.98
CA GLU A 82 -15.91 8.02 8.54
C GLU A 82 -16.44 6.91 7.62
#